data_AF-A0A0J6CK61-F1
#
_entry.id   AF-A0A0J6CK61-F1
#
_cell.length_a   1.000
_cell.length_b   1.000
_cell.length_c   1.000
_cell.angle_alpha   90.00
_cell.angle_beta   90.00
_cell.angle_gamma   90.00
#
_symmetry.space_group_name_H-M   'P 1'
#
loop_
_entity.id
_entity.type
_entity.pdbx_description
1 polymer ?
#
loop_
_entity_poly.entity_id
_entity_poly.type
_entity_poly.pdbx_seq_one_letter_code
_entity_poly.pdbx_strand_id
1 'polypeptide(L)'
;GEKKPIYDILSMHYQDVDGNLNQWGRATRNYQGHGIPALFDEWAHPACYTYKTLQDDPNIREFWGISIDKMWSGLFDAPGGLGGAIWGYIDETFMLPEPKMGTSFWKEFARTAKPEDYQGNCVGYGEWGIVDVWRREKPEFWATKKAYSPVRLLTEQVGDYTTGERLVLPVYNRFDHTDLNEIKVRYIYKGIEKETQTTSIAPHQKGVLIIPAENWEEGSELLIRFFTAGGDLIDASLVTLGQPAITLPQSRRDGSLLVEENADRIVVKGEGFEIPFCKETGLICNATVDGQVFIEKGPFLNLDINLNHLTGAEVRKSATKFLTADADWRKQSITYIKQGKNVQVILKGRYNDVDTDIRLLISSEGRMEINYLTNGQPNGFLRETGLSFYLPETMEQLKWKRRGHWSYYPAGEFAGNEGETSLYNPNQATYGERPKQPWQMDTHNYYYWADAGANCDRPLTQMAKGMKENIYYYTLNAGNPSTGLSVISPDASVACRSNKRADGQLILYVNNRWDYPEIAWGNYCKTLEANPCFGKIEIIF
;
A
#
# COMPACT_ATOMS: atom_id res chain seq x y z
N GLY A 1 -14.55 46.60 -27.46
CA GLY A 1 -13.12 46.23 -27.49
C GLY A 1 -12.91 45.13 -26.49
N GLU A 2 -12.19 44.08 -26.87
CA GLU A 2 -11.85 42.99 -25.95
C GLU A 2 -11.08 43.55 -24.76
N LYS A 3 -11.54 43.27 -23.54
CA LYS A 3 -10.82 43.62 -22.33
C LYS A 3 -9.51 42.84 -22.32
N LYS A 4 -8.39 43.53 -22.10
CA LYS A 4 -7.10 42.86 -21.88
C LYS A 4 -7.22 41.89 -20.70
N PRO A 5 -6.56 40.71 -20.76
CA PRO A 5 -6.47 39.82 -19.61
C PRO A 5 -5.88 40.56 -18.40
N ILE A 6 -6.36 40.24 -17.20
CA ILE A 6 -5.82 40.78 -15.93
C ILE A 6 -4.82 39.82 -15.26
N TYR A 7 -4.44 38.75 -15.96
CA TYR A 7 -3.51 37.72 -15.51
C TYR A 7 -2.75 37.12 -16.70
N ASP A 8 -1.51 36.70 -16.47
CA ASP A 8 -0.61 36.15 -17.48
C ASP A 8 -0.49 34.62 -17.43
N ILE A 9 -0.94 34.00 -16.32
CA ILE A 9 -0.90 32.56 -16.07
C ILE A 9 -2.31 32.11 -15.69
N LEU A 10 -2.73 30.98 -16.26
CA LEU A 10 -3.93 30.29 -15.83
C LEU A 10 -3.62 29.45 -14.59
N SER A 11 -4.21 29.83 -13.45
CA SER A 11 -4.11 29.08 -12.19
C SER A 11 -5.30 28.11 -12.08
N MET A 12 -5.03 26.83 -11.89
CA MET A 12 -6.04 25.77 -11.86
C MET A 12 -5.87 24.88 -10.64
N HIS A 13 -6.99 24.44 -10.08
CA HIS A 13 -7.03 23.81 -8.77
C HIS A 13 -7.61 22.38 -8.86
N TYR A 14 -6.80 21.37 -8.51
CA TYR A 14 -7.17 19.94 -8.48
C TYR A 14 -7.73 19.37 -9.79
N GLN A 15 -6.95 19.48 -10.86
CA GLN A 15 -7.14 18.72 -12.10
C GLN A 15 -6.99 17.21 -11.86
N ASP A 16 -7.49 16.41 -12.79
CA ASP A 16 -7.25 14.96 -12.78
C ASP A 16 -5.80 14.60 -13.14
N VAL A 17 -5.43 13.31 -12.98
CA VAL A 17 -4.08 12.79 -13.30
C VAL A 17 -3.71 12.85 -14.78
N ASP A 18 -4.62 13.26 -15.66
CA ASP A 18 -4.39 13.48 -17.07
C ASP A 18 -4.34 14.99 -17.42
N GLY A 19 -4.38 15.86 -16.40
CA GLY A 19 -4.25 17.31 -16.56
C GLY A 19 -5.51 18.00 -17.05
N ASN A 20 -6.66 17.34 -17.00
CA ASN A 20 -7.93 17.88 -17.46
C ASN A 20 -8.71 18.51 -16.32
N LEU A 21 -9.23 19.72 -16.56
CA LEU A 21 -10.11 20.41 -15.64
C LEU A 21 -11.00 21.41 -16.38
N ASN A 22 -12.21 21.64 -15.86
CA ASN A 22 -13.05 22.78 -16.24
C ASN A 22 -13.41 23.55 -14.97
N GLN A 23 -13.02 24.81 -14.88
CA GLN A 23 -13.23 25.62 -13.70
C GLN A 23 -13.47 27.08 -14.10
N TRP A 24 -14.56 27.67 -13.63
CA TRP A 24 -14.91 29.08 -13.86
C TRP A 24 -14.84 29.54 -15.33
N GLY A 25 -15.27 28.68 -16.27
CA GLY A 25 -15.27 28.97 -17.71
C GLY A 25 -13.88 28.88 -18.36
N ARG A 26 -12.87 28.39 -17.64
CA ARG A 26 -11.56 28.01 -18.16
C ARG A 26 -11.41 26.49 -18.15
N ALA A 27 -10.52 26.02 -19.01
CA ALA A 27 -10.26 24.60 -19.16
C ALA A 27 -8.78 24.36 -19.39
N THR A 28 -8.27 23.28 -18.79
CA THR A 28 -7.01 22.65 -19.21
C THR A 28 -7.30 21.30 -19.83
N ARG A 29 -6.50 20.92 -20.82
CA ARG A 29 -6.47 19.54 -21.32
C ARG A 29 -5.03 19.11 -21.47
N ASN A 30 -4.70 17.91 -20.99
CA ASN A 30 -3.33 17.39 -21.03
C ASN A 30 -2.31 18.41 -20.46
N TYR A 31 -2.66 19.04 -19.34
CA TYR A 31 -1.86 20.08 -18.67
C TYR A 31 -1.72 21.43 -19.39
N GLN A 32 -2.40 21.64 -20.52
CA GLN A 32 -2.28 22.86 -21.32
C GLN A 32 -3.48 23.80 -21.14
N GLY A 33 -3.22 25.10 -21.00
CA GLY A 33 -4.25 26.15 -20.89
C GLY A 33 -4.75 26.73 -22.23
N HIS A 34 -4.30 26.19 -23.37
CA HIS A 34 -4.70 26.57 -24.73
C HIS A 34 -4.62 28.08 -25.04
N GLY A 35 -3.40 28.60 -25.14
CA GLY A 35 -3.14 30.02 -25.46
C GLY A 35 -2.70 30.86 -24.25
N ILE A 36 -2.69 30.26 -23.06
CA ILE A 36 -2.11 30.80 -21.83
C ILE A 36 -1.37 29.67 -21.10
N PRO A 37 -0.17 29.90 -20.54
CA PRO A 37 0.51 28.93 -19.69
C PRO A 37 -0.36 28.56 -18.47
N ALA A 38 -0.33 27.30 -18.07
CA ALA A 38 -1.11 26.78 -16.95
C ALA A 38 -0.21 26.36 -15.80
N LEU A 39 -0.52 26.86 -14.60
CA LEU A 39 0.06 26.45 -13.33
C LEU A 39 -1.05 25.80 -12.50
N PHE A 40 -0.73 24.69 -11.85
CA PHE A 40 -1.67 24.03 -10.94
C PHE A 40 -1.37 24.44 -9.50
N ASP A 41 -2.10 25.43 -8.99
CA ASP A 41 -1.83 26.05 -7.68
C ASP A 41 -1.96 25.04 -6.53
N GLU A 42 -2.84 24.06 -6.68
CA GLU A 42 -2.94 22.89 -5.83
C GLU A 42 -3.19 21.64 -6.70
N TRP A 43 -2.34 20.62 -6.57
CA TRP A 43 -2.52 19.33 -7.23
C TRP A 43 -2.08 18.17 -6.33
N ALA A 44 -2.36 16.94 -6.79
CA ALA A 44 -2.01 15.70 -6.10
C ALA A 44 -2.40 15.75 -4.61
N HIS A 45 -3.68 16.00 -4.32
CA HIS A 45 -4.16 16.19 -2.95
C HIS A 45 -3.82 14.97 -2.06
N PRO A 46 -2.98 15.08 -1.02
CA PRO A 46 -2.67 13.96 -0.12
C PRO A 46 -3.91 13.43 0.59
N ALA A 47 -3.92 12.14 0.93
CA ALA A 47 -5.05 11.50 1.59
C ALA A 47 -5.17 11.98 3.04
N CYS A 48 -6.07 12.94 3.30
CA CYS A 48 -6.30 13.49 4.64
C CYS A 48 -7.77 13.49 5.09
N TYR A 49 -8.71 13.50 4.15
CA TYR A 49 -10.14 13.50 4.42
C TYR A 49 -10.78 12.11 4.36
N THR A 50 -9.98 11.09 4.06
CA THR A 50 -10.40 9.70 4.00
C THR A 50 -10.31 9.05 5.39
N TYR A 51 -10.96 9.68 6.38
CA TYR A 51 -10.79 9.39 7.81
C TYR A 51 -10.83 7.89 8.15
N LYS A 52 -11.88 7.19 7.69
CA LYS A 52 -12.03 5.75 7.95
C LYS A 52 -10.95 4.91 7.26
N THR A 53 -10.56 5.26 6.03
CA THR A 53 -9.46 4.59 5.33
C THR A 53 -8.13 4.82 6.03
N LEU A 54 -7.83 6.04 6.49
CA LEU A 54 -6.60 6.35 7.21
C LEU A 54 -6.55 5.70 8.59
N GLN A 55 -7.72 5.48 9.21
CA GLN A 55 -7.83 4.60 10.36
C GLN A 55 -7.49 3.16 9.99
N ASP A 56 -8.12 2.56 8.99
CA ASP A 56 -8.07 1.11 8.73
C ASP A 56 -6.87 0.63 7.91
N ASP A 57 -6.37 1.47 7.01
CA ASP A 57 -5.32 1.18 6.04
C ASP A 57 -4.55 2.46 5.63
N PRO A 58 -3.49 2.82 6.36
CA PRO A 58 -2.68 3.99 6.05
C PRO A 58 -1.90 3.87 4.72
N ASN A 59 -1.92 2.73 4.01
CA ASN A 59 -1.23 2.57 2.73
C ASN A 59 -1.81 3.41 1.59
N ILE A 60 -3.00 4.01 1.75
CA ILE A 60 -3.49 5.04 0.83
C ILE A 60 -2.45 6.16 0.59
N ARG A 61 -1.57 6.42 1.57
CA ARG A 61 -0.45 7.37 1.50
C ARG A 61 0.68 6.92 0.55
N GLU A 62 1.00 5.63 0.53
CA GLU A 62 1.96 5.07 -0.44
C GLU A 62 1.33 5.00 -1.83
N PHE A 63 0.07 4.56 -1.92
CA PHE A 63 -0.68 4.50 -3.17
C PHE A 63 -0.82 5.87 -3.85
N TRP A 64 -0.96 6.94 -3.06
CA TRP A 64 -0.95 8.32 -3.55
C TRP A 64 0.27 8.65 -4.42
N GLY A 65 1.42 8.00 -4.18
CA GLY A 65 2.64 8.18 -4.96
C GLY A 65 2.47 7.94 -6.47
N ILE A 66 1.52 7.10 -6.87
CA ILE A 66 1.17 6.87 -8.27
C ILE A 66 0.57 8.14 -8.90
N SER A 67 -0.22 8.90 -8.12
CA SER A 67 -0.87 10.13 -8.58
C SER A 67 0.17 11.19 -8.94
N ILE A 68 1.11 11.46 -8.03
CA ILE A 68 2.15 12.46 -8.26
C ILE A 68 3.11 12.06 -9.39
N ASP A 69 3.45 10.77 -9.54
CA ASP A 69 4.27 10.28 -10.65
C ASP A 69 3.60 10.49 -12.01
N LYS A 70 2.31 10.14 -12.11
CA LYS A 70 1.50 10.34 -13.31
C LYS A 70 1.35 11.81 -13.65
N MET A 71 1.02 12.62 -12.64
CA MET A 71 0.84 14.05 -12.78
C MET A 71 2.11 14.75 -13.28
N TRP A 72 3.25 14.52 -12.61
CA TRP A 72 4.51 15.13 -13.03
C TRP A 72 4.99 14.60 -14.38
N SER A 73 4.93 13.28 -14.61
CA SER A 73 5.40 12.69 -15.87
C SER A 73 4.54 13.13 -17.06
N GLY A 74 3.24 13.31 -16.88
CA GLY A 74 2.35 13.83 -17.92
C GLY A 74 2.56 15.33 -18.17
N LEU A 75 2.85 16.10 -17.12
CA LEU A 75 3.08 17.54 -17.22
C LEU A 75 4.44 17.90 -17.82
N PHE A 76 5.50 17.13 -17.51
CA PHE A 76 6.89 17.53 -17.77
C PHE A 76 7.16 17.94 -19.23
N ASP A 77 6.61 17.20 -20.20
CA ASP A 77 6.78 17.49 -21.63
C ASP A 77 5.60 18.31 -22.21
N ALA A 78 4.64 18.77 -21.40
CA ALA A 78 3.43 19.46 -21.85
C ALA A 78 3.71 20.95 -22.17
N PRO A 79 3.44 21.41 -23.42
CA PRO A 79 3.66 22.80 -23.79
C PRO A 79 2.89 23.81 -22.93
N GLY A 80 3.61 24.70 -22.25
CA GLY A 80 3.01 25.72 -21.39
C GLY A 80 2.49 25.21 -20.04
N GLY A 81 2.73 23.94 -19.68
CA GLY A 81 2.55 23.45 -18.32
C GLY A 81 3.69 23.92 -17.42
N LEU A 82 3.37 24.62 -16.34
CA LEU A 82 4.36 25.26 -15.46
C LEU A 82 4.64 24.48 -14.16
N GLY A 83 4.01 23.32 -13.99
CA GLY A 83 4.11 22.49 -12.79
C GLY A 83 2.89 22.62 -11.88
N GLY A 84 3.03 22.10 -10.66
CA GLY A 84 2.00 22.24 -9.64
C GLY A 84 2.55 22.17 -8.21
N ALA A 85 1.78 22.74 -7.28
CA ALA A 85 2.09 22.75 -5.86
C ALA A 85 1.28 21.66 -5.12
N ILE A 86 1.97 20.80 -4.38
CA ILE A 86 1.30 19.85 -3.49
C ILE A 86 0.73 20.65 -2.32
N TRP A 87 -0.56 20.47 -2.04
CA TRP A 87 -1.22 21.02 -0.87
C TRP A 87 -1.30 19.93 0.22
N GLY A 88 -0.37 19.85 1.17
CA GLY A 88 0.71 20.79 1.50
C GLY A 88 2.02 20.11 1.86
N TYR A 89 3.00 20.90 2.34
CA TYR A 89 4.27 20.37 2.79
C TYR A 89 4.16 19.71 4.19
N ILE A 90 3.52 20.39 5.13
CA ILE A 90 3.40 19.97 6.54
C ILE A 90 1.94 19.68 6.91
N ASP A 91 1.72 18.73 7.80
CA ASP A 91 0.41 18.48 8.39
C ASP A 91 -0.15 19.72 9.09
N GLU A 92 -1.45 19.96 8.88
CA GLU A 92 -2.17 21.03 9.56
C GLU A 92 -3.02 20.45 10.68
N THR A 93 -2.32 19.93 11.69
CA THR A 93 -2.89 19.42 12.93
C THR A 93 -2.29 20.15 14.13
N PHE A 94 -3.10 20.43 15.14
CA PHE A 94 -2.71 21.21 16.31
C PHE A 94 -3.12 20.47 17.57
N MET A 95 -2.13 20.05 18.35
CA MET A 95 -2.34 19.43 19.64
C MET A 95 -2.51 20.52 20.70
N LEU A 96 -3.75 20.81 21.09
CA LEU A 96 -4.05 21.92 21.99
C LEU A 96 -3.70 21.54 23.44
N PRO A 97 -2.98 22.40 24.20
CA PRO A 97 -2.77 22.17 25.61
C PRO A 97 -4.09 22.23 26.38
N GLU A 98 -4.12 21.61 27.56
CA GLU A 98 -5.27 21.70 28.45
C GLU A 98 -5.49 23.16 28.89
N PRO A 99 -6.69 23.74 28.66
CA PRO A 99 -6.96 25.12 29.04
C PRO A 99 -7.09 25.26 30.55
N LYS A 100 -6.60 26.36 31.12
CA LYS A 100 -6.77 26.66 32.56
C LYS A 100 -8.23 26.86 32.99
N MET A 101 -9.08 27.33 32.07
CA MET A 101 -10.51 27.55 32.27
C MET A 101 -11.26 27.39 30.94
N GLY A 102 -12.46 26.79 31.00
CA GLY A 102 -13.38 26.68 29.88
C GLY A 102 -12.89 25.76 28.75
N THR A 103 -13.48 25.93 27.57
CA THR A 103 -13.09 25.22 26.36
C THR A 103 -12.15 26.11 25.54
N SER A 104 -11.13 25.52 24.92
CA SER A 104 -10.26 26.26 23.99
C SER A 104 -11.08 26.81 22.82
N PHE A 105 -10.97 28.10 22.52
CA PHE A 105 -11.62 28.76 21.37
C PHE A 105 -11.38 27.98 20.06
N TRP A 106 -10.16 27.43 19.90
CA TRP A 106 -9.81 26.65 18.72
C TRP A 106 -10.63 25.37 18.58
N LYS A 107 -11.13 24.78 19.67
CA LYS A 107 -12.07 23.65 19.57
C LYS A 107 -13.44 24.09 19.10
N GLU A 108 -13.89 25.29 19.45
CA GLU A 108 -15.18 25.84 19.02
C GLU A 108 -15.12 26.30 17.57
N PHE A 109 -14.01 26.96 17.18
CA PHE A 109 -13.74 27.41 15.82
C PHE A 109 -13.43 26.27 14.86
N ALA A 110 -12.57 25.32 15.25
CA ALA A 110 -12.17 24.19 14.41
C ALA A 110 -13.21 23.06 14.30
N ARG A 111 -14.44 23.27 14.78
CA ARG A 111 -15.61 22.43 14.39
C ARG A 111 -15.91 22.45 12.88
N THR A 112 -15.04 23.06 12.07
CA THR A 112 -15.03 22.96 10.61
C THR A 112 -14.87 21.50 10.15
N ALA A 113 -15.83 21.04 9.33
CA ALA A 113 -15.82 19.88 8.42
C ALA A 113 -15.41 18.47 8.94
N LYS A 114 -14.83 18.32 10.13
CA LYS A 114 -14.44 17.03 10.73
C LYS A 114 -15.70 16.30 11.25
N PRO A 115 -15.92 15.03 10.88
CA PRO A 115 -17.11 14.30 11.36
C PRO A 115 -17.05 14.11 12.89
N GLU A 116 -18.22 14.03 13.52
CA GLU A 116 -18.39 14.06 14.99
C GLU A 116 -17.54 13.02 15.72
N ASP A 117 -17.53 11.77 15.23
CA ASP A 117 -16.78 10.63 15.80
C ASP A 117 -15.25 10.81 15.79
N TYR A 118 -14.75 11.83 15.09
CA TYR A 118 -13.33 12.13 14.99
C TYR A 118 -12.94 13.36 15.81
N GLN A 119 -13.88 14.06 16.45
CA GLN A 119 -13.59 15.31 17.18
C GLN A 119 -12.93 15.03 18.54
N GLY A 120 -11.87 15.77 18.86
CA GLY A 120 -11.12 15.66 20.11
C GLY A 120 -10.26 16.91 20.36
N ASN A 121 -9.28 16.80 21.26
CA ASN A 121 -8.34 17.87 21.57
C ASN A 121 -7.46 18.25 20.39
N CYS A 122 -7.12 17.29 19.51
CA CYS A 122 -6.36 17.55 18.29
C CYS A 122 -7.26 18.17 17.22
N VAL A 123 -6.98 19.43 16.87
CA VAL A 123 -7.75 20.22 15.89
C VAL A 123 -6.94 20.47 14.62
N GLY A 124 -7.52 21.19 13.66
CA GLY A 124 -6.89 21.52 12.37
C GLY A 124 -7.68 21.00 11.18
N TYR A 125 -7.13 21.10 9.98
CA TYR A 125 -7.78 20.66 8.75
C TYR A 125 -7.39 19.24 8.30
N GLY A 126 -6.27 18.72 8.83
CA GLY A 126 -5.86 17.33 8.66
C GLY A 126 -4.40 17.16 8.28
N GLU A 127 -4.03 15.90 8.06
CA GLU A 127 -2.65 15.54 7.71
C GLU A 127 -2.38 15.72 6.21
N TRP A 128 -2.37 16.99 5.78
CA TRP A 128 -2.10 17.43 4.41
C TRP A 128 -0.64 17.32 3.99
N GLY A 129 0.29 17.19 4.93
CA GLY A 129 1.71 17.27 4.64
C GLY A 129 2.22 16.04 3.89
N ILE A 130 3.37 16.20 3.25
CA ILE A 130 4.25 15.06 2.94
C ILE A 130 5.18 14.75 4.12
N VAL A 131 5.23 15.64 5.12
CA VAL A 131 5.83 15.42 6.43
C VAL A 131 4.83 15.75 7.53
N ASP A 132 5.02 15.17 8.73
CA ASP A 132 4.18 15.50 9.88
C ASP A 132 4.54 16.85 10.53
N VAL A 133 3.79 17.26 11.57
CA VAL A 133 4.03 18.51 12.31
C VAL A 133 5.44 18.61 12.93
N TRP A 134 6.12 17.48 13.11
CA TRP A 134 7.48 17.37 13.64
C TRP A 134 8.55 17.20 12.55
N ARG A 135 8.14 17.30 11.27
CA ARG A 135 8.97 17.14 10.07
C ARG A 135 9.54 15.73 9.93
N ARG A 136 8.87 14.72 10.49
CA ARG A 136 9.16 13.32 10.18
C ARG A 136 8.57 13.02 8.81
N GLU A 137 9.35 12.34 7.99
CA GLU A 137 8.96 11.94 6.65
C GLU A 137 7.81 10.93 6.71
N LYS A 138 6.80 11.13 5.86
CA LYS A 138 5.70 10.20 5.62
C LYS A 138 5.89 9.54 4.24
N PRO A 139 5.12 8.49 3.89
CA PRO A 139 5.29 7.79 2.60
C PRO A 139 5.27 8.72 1.38
N GLU A 140 4.45 9.78 1.45
CA GLU A 140 4.36 10.80 0.40
C GLU A 140 5.68 11.53 0.13
N PHE A 141 6.59 11.62 1.11
CA PHE A 141 7.86 12.31 0.96
C PHE A 141 8.77 11.62 -0.06
N TRP A 142 8.96 10.31 0.08
CA TRP A 142 9.76 9.54 -0.88
C TRP A 142 9.11 9.53 -2.26
N ALA A 143 7.79 9.35 -2.33
CA ALA A 143 7.06 9.38 -3.60
C ALA A 143 7.20 10.73 -4.32
N THR A 144 7.14 11.84 -3.58
CA THR A 144 7.38 13.19 -4.12
C THR A 144 8.79 13.32 -4.69
N LYS A 145 9.81 12.86 -3.93
CA LYS A 145 11.21 12.86 -4.39
C LYS A 145 11.40 12.04 -5.66
N LYS A 146 10.79 10.85 -5.73
CA LYS A 146 10.84 9.96 -6.91
C LYS A 146 10.17 10.56 -8.14
N ALA A 147 8.97 11.12 -7.98
CA ALA A 147 8.21 11.72 -9.07
C ALA A 147 8.94 12.94 -9.65
N TYR A 148 9.38 13.86 -8.79
CA TYR A 148 10.04 15.11 -9.19
C TYR A 148 11.53 14.96 -9.50
N SER A 149 12.07 13.73 -9.52
CA SER A 149 13.47 13.53 -9.84
C SER A 149 13.84 14.16 -11.20
N PRO A 150 14.88 15.02 -11.24
CA PRO A 150 15.40 15.60 -12.48
C PRO A 150 16.24 14.60 -13.29
N VAL A 151 16.35 13.34 -12.86
CA VAL A 151 16.98 12.25 -13.62
C VAL A 151 16.05 11.05 -13.59
N ARG A 152 15.70 10.51 -14.77
CA ARG A 152 14.85 9.31 -14.84
C ARG A 152 15.56 8.20 -15.61
N LEU A 153 15.79 7.08 -14.94
CA LEU A 153 16.14 5.83 -15.62
C LEU A 153 14.90 5.31 -16.34
N LEU A 154 15.04 4.94 -17.61
CA LEU A 154 13.90 4.55 -18.46
C LEU A 154 13.72 3.04 -18.57
N THR A 155 14.55 2.26 -17.86
CA THR A 155 14.39 0.82 -17.70
C THR A 155 14.72 0.38 -16.28
N GLU A 156 13.96 -0.59 -15.78
CA GLU A 156 14.16 -1.22 -14.48
C GLU A 156 14.45 -2.73 -14.62
N GLN A 157 14.51 -3.23 -15.86
CA GLN A 157 14.86 -4.60 -16.19
C GLN A 157 15.70 -4.66 -17.47
N VAL A 158 16.75 -5.46 -17.47
CA VAL A 158 17.60 -5.70 -18.65
C VAL A 158 17.62 -7.20 -18.93
N GLY A 159 16.89 -7.63 -19.96
CA GLY A 159 16.82 -9.04 -20.35
C GLY A 159 17.95 -9.51 -21.26
N ASP A 160 18.59 -8.60 -22.00
CA ASP A 160 19.67 -8.91 -22.94
C ASP A 160 20.98 -8.26 -22.46
N TYR A 161 21.90 -9.08 -21.95
CA TYR A 161 23.22 -8.66 -21.50
C TYR A 161 24.24 -9.79 -21.70
N THR A 162 25.52 -9.40 -21.81
CA THR A 162 26.63 -10.35 -21.90
C THR A 162 27.53 -10.18 -20.68
N THR A 163 27.74 -11.24 -19.90
CA THR A 163 28.70 -11.24 -18.79
C THR A 163 30.09 -10.83 -19.30
N GLY A 164 30.72 -9.86 -18.64
CA GLY A 164 32.00 -9.30 -19.06
C GLY A 164 31.90 -8.16 -20.09
N GLU A 165 30.70 -7.74 -20.48
CA GLU A 165 30.45 -6.57 -21.34
C GLU A 165 29.78 -5.44 -20.57
N ARG A 166 29.83 -4.22 -21.11
CA ARG A 166 29.15 -3.04 -20.53
C ARG A 166 27.62 -3.17 -20.60
N LEU A 167 26.90 -2.59 -19.63
CA LEU A 167 25.46 -2.36 -19.75
C LEU A 167 25.19 -0.96 -20.28
N VAL A 168 24.12 -0.83 -21.07
CA VAL A 168 23.66 0.43 -21.64
C VAL A 168 22.24 0.68 -21.15
N LEU A 169 22.07 1.69 -20.32
CA LEU A 169 20.80 1.99 -19.68
C LEU A 169 20.24 3.33 -20.17
N PRO A 170 19.05 3.36 -20.78
CA PRO A 170 18.46 4.61 -21.23
C PRO A 170 18.12 5.52 -20.03
N VAL A 171 18.51 6.79 -20.13
CA VAL A 171 18.31 7.80 -19.08
C VAL A 171 17.77 9.10 -19.68
N TYR A 172 16.93 9.80 -18.94
CA TYR A 172 16.39 11.10 -19.29
C TYR A 172 16.94 12.17 -18.35
N ASN A 173 17.64 13.17 -18.91
CA ASN A 173 17.97 14.40 -18.21
C ASN A 173 16.75 15.33 -18.17
N ARG A 174 16.17 15.51 -17.00
CA ARG A 174 15.04 16.42 -16.74
C ARG A 174 15.47 17.73 -16.04
N PHE A 175 16.76 17.99 -15.89
CA PHE A 175 17.24 19.31 -15.46
C PHE A 175 16.99 20.36 -16.54
N ASP A 176 16.73 21.61 -16.12
CA ASP A 176 16.61 22.76 -17.02
C ASP A 176 17.96 23.33 -17.48
N HIS A 177 18.99 23.24 -16.62
CA HIS A 177 20.25 23.96 -16.81
C HIS A 177 21.50 23.14 -16.47
N THR A 178 21.36 21.84 -16.18
CA THR A 178 22.46 20.97 -15.77
C THR A 178 22.61 19.84 -16.78
N ASP A 179 23.81 19.66 -17.33
CA ASP A 179 24.17 18.47 -18.10
C ASP A 179 24.38 17.29 -17.13
N LEU A 180 23.99 16.07 -17.52
CA LEU A 180 24.17 14.92 -16.64
C LEU A 180 25.64 14.65 -16.28
N ASN A 181 26.61 15.02 -17.11
CA ASN A 181 28.03 14.85 -16.76
C ASN A 181 28.51 15.75 -15.60
N GLU A 182 27.68 16.67 -15.12
CA GLU A 182 27.95 17.50 -13.94
C GLU A 182 27.54 16.81 -12.62
N ILE A 183 26.74 15.75 -12.70
CA ILE A 183 26.30 14.97 -11.53
C ILE A 183 27.16 13.72 -11.31
N LYS A 184 27.07 13.14 -10.11
CA LYS A 184 27.80 11.91 -9.76
C LYS A 184 26.87 10.71 -9.86
N VAL A 185 27.36 9.61 -10.45
CA VAL A 185 26.61 8.35 -10.51
C VAL A 185 27.38 7.25 -9.82
N ARG A 186 26.69 6.50 -8.97
CA ARG A 186 27.23 5.30 -8.34
C ARG A 186 26.32 4.12 -8.63
N TYR A 187 26.91 2.96 -8.80
CA TYR A 187 26.17 1.71 -8.88
C TYR A 187 26.68 0.73 -7.81
N ILE A 188 25.77 -0.10 -7.31
CA ILE A 188 26.10 -1.21 -6.42
C ILE A 188 25.71 -2.49 -7.14
N TYR A 189 26.69 -3.36 -7.32
CA TYR A 189 26.50 -4.71 -7.85
C TYR A 189 27.12 -5.72 -6.88
N LYS A 190 26.34 -6.72 -6.46
CA LYS A 190 26.77 -7.72 -5.46
C LYS A 190 27.37 -7.13 -4.18
N GLY A 191 26.79 -6.02 -3.71
CA GLY A 191 27.24 -5.31 -2.49
C GLY A 191 28.50 -4.45 -2.67
N ILE A 192 29.08 -4.39 -3.87
CA ILE A 192 30.25 -3.56 -4.15
C ILE A 192 29.79 -2.25 -4.80
N GLU A 193 30.04 -1.13 -4.13
CA GLU A 193 29.80 0.21 -4.65
C GLU A 193 30.94 0.65 -5.57
N LYS A 194 30.58 1.18 -6.74
CA LYS A 194 31.50 1.72 -7.75
C LYS A 194 30.95 3.02 -8.30
N GLU A 195 31.84 3.89 -8.77
CA GLU A 195 31.46 5.12 -9.46
C GLU A 195 31.47 4.89 -10.97
N THR A 196 30.53 5.53 -11.67
CA THR A 196 30.55 5.65 -13.13
C THR A 196 30.30 7.10 -13.51
N GLN A 197 30.72 7.48 -14.71
CA GLN A 197 30.43 8.80 -15.26
C GLN A 197 29.34 8.67 -16.32
N THR A 198 28.49 9.68 -16.40
CA THR A 198 27.58 9.84 -17.54
C THR A 198 28.34 10.50 -18.67
N THR A 199 27.94 10.22 -19.91
CA THR A 199 28.31 11.07 -21.03
C THR A 199 27.61 12.42 -20.92
N SER A 200 28.04 13.41 -21.70
CA SER A 200 27.29 14.67 -21.82
C SER A 200 25.89 14.37 -22.37
N ILE A 201 24.88 14.75 -21.59
CA ILE A 201 23.47 14.65 -21.94
C ILE A 201 22.88 15.98 -21.51
N ALA A 202 22.63 16.84 -22.50
CA ALA A 202 22.15 18.19 -22.27
C ALA A 202 20.79 18.21 -21.56
N PRO A 203 20.43 19.34 -20.90
CA PRO A 203 19.09 19.58 -20.38
C PRO A 203 17.97 19.13 -21.33
N HIS A 204 16.97 18.43 -20.77
CA HIS A 204 15.80 17.91 -21.48
C HIS A 204 16.12 16.92 -22.61
N GLN A 205 17.30 16.30 -22.61
CA GLN A 205 17.67 15.27 -23.58
C GLN A 205 17.69 13.87 -22.97
N LYS A 206 17.39 12.88 -23.82
CA LYS A 206 17.57 11.45 -23.51
C LYS A 206 18.93 11.00 -23.99
N GLY A 207 19.55 10.09 -23.24
CA GLY A 207 20.82 9.48 -23.58
C GLY A 207 20.96 8.12 -22.94
N VAL A 208 22.20 7.69 -22.75
CA VAL A 208 22.51 6.40 -22.14
C VAL A 208 23.51 6.56 -21.00
N LEU A 209 23.24 5.86 -19.90
CA LEU A 209 24.19 5.60 -18.84
C LEU A 209 24.92 4.29 -19.16
N ILE A 210 26.25 4.35 -19.21
CA ILE A 210 27.10 3.18 -19.44
C ILE A 210 27.59 2.66 -18.09
N ILE A 211 27.24 1.42 -17.78
CA ILE A 211 27.80 0.72 -16.63
C ILE A 211 28.96 -0.14 -17.14
N PRO A 212 30.18 -0.01 -16.57
CA PRO A 212 31.33 -0.80 -16.98
C PRO A 212 31.07 -2.30 -16.94
N ALA A 213 31.88 -3.07 -17.66
CA ALA A 213 31.79 -4.52 -17.65
C ALA A 213 31.92 -5.10 -16.24
N GLU A 214 31.01 -6.01 -15.91
CA GLU A 214 31.04 -6.81 -14.68
C GLU A 214 30.69 -8.26 -15.00
N ASN A 215 30.85 -9.13 -13.99
CA ASN A 215 30.38 -10.51 -14.04
C ASN A 215 28.86 -10.57 -13.81
N TRP A 216 28.08 -10.04 -14.75
CA TRP A 216 26.61 -10.02 -14.72
C TRP A 216 26.03 -11.43 -14.57
N GLU A 217 25.02 -11.56 -13.69
CA GLU A 217 24.35 -12.82 -13.38
C GLU A 217 22.83 -12.69 -13.46
N GLU A 218 22.19 -13.76 -13.90
CA GLU A 218 20.73 -13.82 -14.04
C GLU A 218 20.06 -13.63 -12.68
N GLY A 219 19.04 -12.79 -12.64
CA GLY A 219 18.25 -12.47 -11.45
C GLY A 219 18.95 -11.61 -10.41
N SER A 220 20.16 -11.12 -10.69
CA SER A 220 20.86 -10.19 -9.83
C SER A 220 20.33 -8.75 -9.99
N GLU A 221 20.54 -7.95 -8.95
CA GLU A 221 20.10 -6.56 -8.90
C GLU A 221 21.29 -5.59 -9.01
N LEU A 222 21.08 -4.51 -9.76
CA LEU A 222 22.00 -3.39 -9.91
C LEU A 222 21.33 -2.13 -9.38
N LEU A 223 21.78 -1.64 -8.22
CA LEU A 223 21.26 -0.40 -7.64
C LEU A 223 22.04 0.79 -8.19
N ILE A 224 21.37 1.69 -8.89
CA ILE A 224 21.95 2.91 -9.46
C ILE A 224 21.49 4.11 -8.66
N ARG A 225 22.42 4.99 -8.30
CA ARG A 225 22.16 6.21 -7.53
C ARG A 225 22.79 7.41 -8.19
N PHE A 226 21.99 8.46 -8.33
CA PHE A 226 22.37 9.75 -8.89
C PHE A 226 22.52 10.74 -7.74
N PHE A 227 23.61 11.49 -7.72
CA PHE A 227 23.91 12.47 -6.68
C PHE A 227 24.26 13.81 -7.29
N THR A 228 23.94 14.89 -6.59
CA THR A 228 24.43 16.22 -6.95
C THR A 228 25.97 16.25 -6.94
N ALA A 229 26.58 17.26 -7.55
CA ALA A 229 28.02 17.48 -7.43
C ALA A 229 28.48 17.56 -5.95
N GLY A 230 27.61 18.10 -5.08
CA GLY A 230 27.82 18.18 -3.62
C GLY A 230 27.69 16.85 -2.88
N GLY A 231 27.09 15.83 -3.48
CA GLY A 231 26.93 14.49 -2.90
C GLY A 231 25.56 14.19 -2.31
N ASP A 232 24.57 15.06 -2.51
CA ASP A 232 23.19 14.81 -2.08
C ASP A 232 22.49 13.85 -3.03
N LEU A 233 21.77 12.86 -2.49
CA LEU A 233 21.04 11.90 -3.31
C LEU A 233 19.89 12.59 -4.07
N ILE A 234 19.97 12.56 -5.40
CA ILE A 234 18.91 12.99 -6.31
C ILE A 234 17.87 11.88 -6.40
N ASP A 235 18.28 10.71 -6.90
CA ASP A 235 17.40 9.57 -7.14
C ASP A 235 18.15 8.24 -7.10
N ALA A 236 17.41 7.16 -6.88
CA ALA A 236 17.89 5.80 -6.86
C ALA A 236 16.91 4.86 -7.58
N SER A 237 17.44 3.95 -8.40
CA SER A 237 16.64 2.95 -9.14
C SER A 237 17.31 1.59 -9.07
N LEU A 238 16.50 0.54 -8.96
CA LEU A 238 16.97 -0.84 -8.95
C LEU A 238 16.71 -1.45 -10.32
N VAL A 239 17.75 -1.99 -10.95
CA VAL A 239 17.64 -2.66 -12.25
C VAL A 239 17.84 -4.15 -12.05
N THR A 240 16.85 -4.95 -12.44
CA THR A 240 16.97 -6.41 -12.45
C THR A 240 17.61 -6.89 -13.74
N LEU A 241 18.63 -7.75 -13.63
CA LEU A 241 19.24 -8.43 -14.79
C LEU A 241 18.48 -9.73 -15.02
N GLY A 242 17.92 -9.91 -16.23
CA GLY A 242 17.08 -11.06 -16.54
C GLY A 242 15.77 -11.05 -15.75
N GLN A 243 15.33 -12.21 -15.27
CA GLN A 243 14.12 -12.36 -14.43
C GLN A 243 14.44 -12.26 -12.94
N PRO A 244 13.60 -11.59 -12.13
CA PRO A 244 13.85 -11.43 -10.70
C PRO A 244 13.91 -12.79 -9.99
N ALA A 245 14.99 -13.03 -9.25
CA ALA A 245 15.15 -14.21 -8.41
C ALA A 245 14.42 -14.00 -7.07
N ILE A 246 13.18 -14.46 -6.99
CA ILE A 246 12.37 -14.37 -5.76
C ILE A 246 12.43 -15.68 -4.98
N THR A 247 13.10 -15.67 -3.83
CA THR A 247 13.03 -16.77 -2.86
C THR A 247 11.73 -16.65 -2.06
N LEU A 248 10.80 -17.56 -2.31
CA LEU A 248 9.56 -17.66 -1.55
C LEU A 248 9.77 -18.44 -0.26
N PRO A 249 9.03 -18.13 0.82
CA PRO A 249 8.93 -19.00 1.98
C PRO A 249 8.52 -20.42 1.57
N GLN A 250 9.21 -21.42 2.11
CA GLN A 250 8.93 -22.83 1.88
C GLN A 250 8.63 -23.51 3.20
N SER A 251 7.70 -24.46 3.18
CA SER A 251 7.52 -25.39 4.29
C SER A 251 8.50 -26.56 4.16
N ARG A 252 8.91 -27.11 5.30
CA ARG A 252 9.82 -28.27 5.40
C ARG A 252 9.10 -29.58 5.71
N ARG A 253 7.76 -29.59 5.65
CA ARG A 253 6.91 -30.71 6.08
C ARG A 253 6.75 -31.69 4.93
N ASP A 254 6.92 -32.99 5.18
CA ASP A 254 6.86 -34.03 4.15
C ASP A 254 6.17 -35.31 4.63
N GLY A 255 5.01 -35.14 5.27
CA GLY A 255 4.19 -36.25 5.79
C GLY A 255 3.07 -36.75 4.87
N SER A 256 2.11 -37.45 5.47
CA SER A 256 0.83 -37.81 4.83
C SER A 256 -0.32 -37.10 5.55
N LEU A 257 -1.41 -36.83 4.84
CA LEU A 257 -2.59 -36.20 5.45
C LEU A 257 -3.52 -37.26 6.07
N LEU A 258 -3.92 -37.02 7.31
CA LEU A 258 -5.00 -37.72 8.00
C LEU A 258 -6.21 -36.79 8.11
N VAL A 259 -7.42 -37.34 7.95
CA VAL A 259 -8.65 -36.60 8.23
C VAL A 259 -9.39 -37.34 9.33
N GLU A 260 -9.62 -36.65 10.45
CA GLU A 260 -10.46 -37.12 11.56
C GLU A 260 -11.76 -36.34 11.55
N GLU A 261 -12.89 -37.03 11.67
CA GLU A 261 -14.21 -36.41 11.68
C GLU A 261 -15.00 -36.89 12.90
N ASN A 262 -15.60 -35.95 13.62
CA ASN A 262 -16.51 -36.24 14.72
C ASN A 262 -17.81 -35.42 14.56
N ALA A 263 -18.67 -35.40 15.58
CA ALA A 263 -19.96 -34.70 15.52
C ALA A 263 -19.79 -33.19 15.25
N ASP A 264 -18.72 -32.59 15.78
CA ASP A 264 -18.55 -31.13 15.83
C ASP A 264 -17.50 -30.62 14.82
N ARG A 265 -16.58 -31.48 14.36
CA ARG A 265 -15.41 -31.05 13.58
C ARG A 265 -15.00 -32.01 12.47
N ILE A 266 -14.37 -31.44 11.44
CA ILE A 266 -13.53 -32.13 10.46
C ILE A 266 -12.11 -31.61 10.68
N VAL A 267 -11.13 -32.47 10.96
CA VAL A 267 -9.75 -32.06 11.26
C VAL A 267 -8.82 -32.67 10.23
N VAL A 268 -8.17 -31.81 9.45
CA VAL A 268 -7.11 -32.22 8.52
C VAL A 268 -5.77 -32.09 9.25
N LYS A 269 -5.06 -33.21 9.41
CA LYS A 269 -3.78 -33.28 10.12
C LYS A 269 -2.67 -33.64 9.15
N GLY A 270 -1.55 -32.95 9.26
CA GLY A 270 -0.29 -33.31 8.61
C GLY A 270 0.84 -33.35 9.62
N GLU A 271 2.09 -33.42 9.13
CA GLU A 271 3.25 -33.45 10.00
C GLU A 271 3.44 -32.10 10.72
N GLY A 272 3.12 -32.05 12.01
CA GLY A 272 3.26 -30.87 12.85
C GLY A 272 2.30 -29.72 12.53
N PHE A 273 1.18 -29.97 11.83
CA PHE A 273 0.10 -29.00 11.70
C PHE A 273 -1.29 -29.65 11.75
N GLU A 274 -2.26 -28.91 12.25
CA GLU A 274 -3.67 -29.31 12.27
C GLU A 274 -4.58 -28.17 11.80
N ILE A 275 -5.53 -28.47 10.91
CA ILE A 275 -6.54 -27.53 10.41
C ILE A 275 -7.93 -28.08 10.75
N PRO A 276 -8.45 -27.77 11.95
CA PRO A 276 -9.80 -28.12 12.36
C PRO A 276 -10.83 -27.16 11.74
N PHE A 277 -11.90 -27.72 11.19
CA PHE A 277 -13.08 -27.02 10.70
C PHE A 277 -14.27 -27.30 11.61
N CYS A 278 -14.92 -26.26 12.12
CA CYS A 278 -16.14 -26.39 12.91
C CYS A 278 -17.30 -26.78 11.98
N LYS A 279 -18.00 -27.89 12.25
CA LYS A 279 -19.13 -28.33 11.43
C LYS A 279 -20.32 -27.39 11.50
N GLU A 280 -20.51 -26.65 12.60
CA GLU A 280 -21.59 -25.68 12.75
C GLU A 280 -21.41 -24.51 11.78
N THR A 281 -20.22 -23.89 11.75
CA THR A 281 -19.94 -22.69 10.96
C THR A 281 -19.25 -22.97 9.63
N GLY A 282 -18.62 -24.12 9.47
CA GLY A 282 -17.77 -24.48 8.33
C GLY A 282 -16.41 -23.79 8.30
N LEU A 283 -16.11 -22.94 9.30
CA LEU A 283 -14.87 -22.18 9.38
C LEU A 283 -13.79 -22.97 10.11
N ILE A 284 -12.52 -22.70 9.80
CA ILE A 284 -11.36 -23.06 10.59
C ILE A 284 -11.56 -22.57 12.02
N CYS A 285 -11.19 -23.38 13.02
CA CYS A 285 -11.28 -23.05 14.44
C CYS A 285 -10.01 -23.47 15.20
N ASN A 286 -9.05 -22.54 15.31
CA ASN A 286 -7.71 -22.75 15.90
C ASN A 286 -6.85 -23.72 15.10
N ALA A 287 -6.47 -23.37 13.87
CA ALA A 287 -5.42 -24.09 13.15
C ALA A 287 -4.07 -23.87 13.82
N THR A 288 -3.32 -24.96 13.96
CA THR A 288 -2.07 -25.00 14.71
C THR A 288 -0.90 -25.46 13.86
N VAL A 289 0.28 -24.98 14.24
CA VAL A 289 1.58 -25.34 13.70
C VAL A 289 2.50 -25.58 14.89
N ASP A 290 3.07 -26.78 14.97
CA ASP A 290 3.92 -27.25 16.07
C ASP A 290 3.31 -26.98 17.47
N GLY A 291 1.98 -27.14 17.56
CA GLY A 291 1.20 -26.94 18.79
C GLY A 291 0.77 -25.49 19.07
N GLN A 292 1.24 -24.51 18.30
CA GLN A 292 0.87 -23.10 18.44
C GLN A 292 -0.24 -22.72 17.45
N VAL A 293 -1.23 -21.93 17.89
CA VAL A 293 -2.28 -21.42 17.01
C VAL A 293 -1.70 -20.36 16.07
N PHE A 294 -2.02 -20.43 14.77
CA PHE A 294 -1.69 -19.40 13.78
C PHE A 294 -2.94 -18.81 13.11
N ILE A 295 -4.05 -19.54 13.04
CA ILE A 295 -5.35 -19.03 12.59
C ILE A 295 -6.40 -19.41 13.62
N GLU A 296 -6.98 -18.44 14.30
CA GLU A 296 -8.06 -18.67 15.28
C GLU A 296 -9.38 -18.97 14.58
N LYS A 297 -9.68 -18.24 13.50
CA LYS A 297 -10.98 -18.34 12.80
C LYS A 297 -10.90 -17.85 11.36
N GLY A 298 -11.64 -18.49 10.45
CA GLY A 298 -11.79 -18.05 9.05
C GLY A 298 -11.92 -19.24 8.08
N PRO A 299 -11.87 -19.04 6.76
CA PRO A 299 -11.86 -17.76 6.06
C PRO A 299 -13.23 -17.07 6.14
N PHE A 300 -13.23 -15.75 6.33
CA PHE A 300 -14.40 -14.91 6.07
C PHE A 300 -14.25 -14.24 4.70
N LEU A 301 -15.38 -14.00 4.01
CA LEU A 301 -15.36 -13.21 2.78
C LEU A 301 -15.14 -11.73 3.14
N ASN A 302 -14.18 -11.09 2.49
CA ASN A 302 -13.95 -9.64 2.59
C ASN A 302 -14.45 -8.99 1.30
N LEU A 303 -15.55 -8.23 1.37
CA LEU A 303 -16.00 -7.32 0.32
C LEU A 303 -16.15 -5.92 0.91
N ASP A 304 -15.44 -4.95 0.35
CA ASP A 304 -15.64 -3.52 0.57
C ASP A 304 -15.85 -2.85 -0.79
N ILE A 305 -17.10 -2.42 -1.03
CA ILE A 305 -17.52 -1.84 -2.31
C ILE A 305 -18.24 -0.53 -2.04
N ASN A 306 -17.76 0.55 -2.66
CA ASN A 306 -18.46 1.83 -2.68
C ASN A 306 -19.52 1.82 -3.79
N LEU A 307 -20.79 2.00 -3.44
CA LEU A 307 -21.93 2.00 -4.37
C LEU A 307 -22.05 3.33 -5.15
N ASN A 308 -21.35 4.37 -4.70
CA ASN A 308 -21.21 5.64 -5.38
C ASN A 308 -19.76 6.12 -5.29
N HIS A 309 -19.32 6.87 -6.29
CA HIS A 309 -18.00 7.48 -6.33
C HIS A 309 -18.11 8.95 -5.98
N LEU A 310 -17.69 9.28 -4.76
CA LEU A 310 -17.55 10.66 -4.31
C LEU A 310 -16.24 11.21 -4.86
N THR A 311 -16.25 12.42 -5.39
CA THR A 311 -15.05 13.06 -5.94
C THR A 311 -14.91 14.50 -5.45
N GLY A 312 -13.69 15.04 -5.51
CA GLY A 312 -13.41 16.39 -5.02
C GLY A 312 -13.75 16.54 -3.54
N ALA A 313 -14.34 17.68 -3.15
CA ALA A 313 -14.70 17.94 -1.76
C ALA A 313 -15.72 16.95 -1.15
N GLU A 314 -16.43 16.18 -1.97
CA GLU A 314 -17.41 15.20 -1.50
C GLU A 314 -16.77 14.01 -0.77
N VAL A 315 -15.48 13.70 -1.03
CA VAL A 315 -14.76 12.59 -0.37
C VAL A 315 -14.65 12.74 1.14
N ARG A 316 -14.97 13.92 1.69
CA ARG A 316 -15.11 14.17 3.13
C ARG A 316 -16.29 13.41 3.75
N LYS A 317 -17.26 12.99 2.94
CA LYS A 317 -18.38 12.14 3.35
C LYS A 317 -18.00 10.69 3.11
N SER A 318 -18.57 9.77 3.89
CA SER A 318 -18.50 8.35 3.53
C SER A 318 -19.35 8.10 2.30
N ALA A 319 -18.80 7.32 1.35
CA ALA A 319 -19.61 6.69 0.33
C ALA A 319 -20.63 5.73 0.97
N THR A 320 -21.71 5.45 0.25
CA THR A 320 -22.60 4.33 0.56
C THR A 320 -21.84 3.04 0.26
N LYS A 321 -21.73 2.14 1.24
CA LYS A 321 -20.92 0.93 1.12
C LYS A 321 -21.77 -0.34 1.13
N PHE A 322 -21.32 -1.35 0.40
CA PHE A 322 -21.67 -2.74 0.61
C PHE A 322 -20.48 -3.43 1.28
N LEU A 323 -20.69 -3.92 2.51
CA LEU A 323 -19.69 -4.59 3.33
C LEU A 323 -20.19 -5.98 3.72
N THR A 324 -19.30 -6.97 3.73
CA THR A 324 -19.58 -8.25 4.39
C THR A 324 -19.23 -8.17 5.87
N ALA A 325 -20.16 -8.57 6.75
CA ALA A 325 -19.90 -8.72 8.17
C ALA A 325 -19.86 -10.20 8.56
N ASP A 326 -19.00 -10.55 9.52
CA ASP A 326 -18.83 -11.94 9.96
C ASP A 326 -20.12 -12.55 10.51
N ALA A 327 -20.98 -11.73 11.11
CA ALA A 327 -22.29 -12.14 11.64
C ALA A 327 -23.30 -12.50 10.54
N ASP A 328 -23.08 -12.04 9.30
CA ASP A 328 -23.95 -12.33 8.17
C ASP A 328 -23.66 -13.70 7.54
N TRP A 329 -22.54 -14.34 7.92
CA TRP A 329 -22.15 -15.63 7.39
C TRP A 329 -23.17 -16.71 7.76
N ARG A 330 -23.71 -17.37 6.73
CA ARG A 330 -24.58 -18.53 6.87
C ARG A 330 -24.05 -19.67 6.03
N LYS A 331 -23.44 -20.64 6.71
CA LYS A 331 -23.00 -21.90 6.11
C LYS A 331 -24.19 -22.68 5.56
N GLN A 332 -24.12 -23.06 4.29
CA GLN A 332 -25.05 -23.99 3.65
C GLN A 332 -24.52 -25.43 3.73
N SER A 333 -23.24 -25.63 3.41
CA SER A 333 -22.61 -26.94 3.49
C SER A 333 -21.11 -26.85 3.70
N ILE A 334 -20.56 -27.88 4.33
CA ILE A 334 -19.14 -28.17 4.37
C ILE A 334 -18.95 -29.65 4.08
N THR A 335 -18.09 -29.97 3.12
CA THR A 335 -17.70 -31.35 2.78
C THR A 335 -16.20 -31.41 2.53
N TYR A 336 -15.64 -32.61 2.49
CA TYR A 336 -14.25 -32.81 2.07
C TYR A 336 -14.12 -34.01 1.12
N ILE A 337 -13.09 -33.96 0.27
CA ILE A 337 -12.74 -35.02 -0.68
C ILE A 337 -11.23 -35.26 -0.59
N LYS A 338 -10.82 -36.52 -0.46
CA LYS A 338 -9.41 -36.91 -0.60
C LYS A 338 -9.06 -36.96 -2.10
N GLN A 339 -8.08 -36.16 -2.53
CA GLN A 339 -7.60 -36.09 -3.91
C GLN A 339 -6.11 -36.46 -3.95
N GLY A 340 -5.82 -37.74 -4.18
CA GLY A 340 -4.44 -38.24 -4.11
C GLY A 340 -3.85 -38.03 -2.71
N LYS A 341 -2.77 -37.24 -2.63
CA LYS A 341 -2.11 -36.87 -1.36
C LYS A 341 -2.72 -35.65 -0.67
N ASN A 342 -3.67 -34.97 -1.32
CA ASN A 342 -4.27 -33.72 -0.85
C ASN A 342 -5.67 -33.96 -0.29
N VAL A 343 -6.13 -33.02 0.54
CA VAL A 343 -7.51 -32.96 1.02
C VAL A 343 -8.13 -31.66 0.54
N GLN A 344 -9.23 -31.75 -0.22
CA GLN A 344 -10.00 -30.60 -0.64
C GLN A 344 -11.21 -30.44 0.27
N VAL A 345 -11.29 -29.33 1.00
CA VAL A 345 -12.48 -28.92 1.76
C VAL A 345 -13.30 -27.96 0.91
N ILE A 346 -14.59 -28.19 0.81
CA ILE A 346 -15.53 -27.39 0.03
C ILE A 346 -16.53 -26.77 0.99
N LEU A 347 -16.52 -25.45 1.08
CA LEU A 347 -17.37 -24.64 1.93
C LEU A 347 -18.30 -23.81 1.06
N LYS A 348 -19.61 -23.98 1.25
CA LYS A 348 -20.62 -23.14 0.61
C LYS A 348 -21.45 -22.43 1.66
N GLY A 349 -21.80 -21.20 1.36
CA GLY A 349 -22.69 -20.42 2.20
C GLY A 349 -23.02 -19.09 1.55
N ARG A 350 -23.49 -18.16 2.37
CA ARG A 350 -23.87 -16.82 1.90
C ARG A 350 -23.62 -15.75 2.95
N TYR A 351 -23.40 -14.54 2.48
CA TYR A 351 -23.45 -13.29 3.25
C TYR A 351 -24.58 -12.44 2.70
N ASN A 352 -25.65 -12.24 3.46
CA ASN A 352 -26.86 -11.58 2.95
C ASN A 352 -27.27 -12.22 1.61
N ASP A 353 -27.35 -11.47 0.50
CA ASP A 353 -27.71 -11.97 -0.84
C ASP A 353 -26.52 -12.41 -1.71
N VAL A 354 -25.32 -12.53 -1.12
CA VAL A 354 -24.10 -12.96 -1.83
C VAL A 354 -23.83 -14.42 -1.53
N ASP A 355 -24.01 -15.28 -2.53
CA ASP A 355 -23.58 -16.67 -2.49
C ASP A 355 -22.05 -16.75 -2.55
N THR A 356 -21.47 -17.69 -1.81
CA THR A 356 -20.03 -17.85 -1.66
C THR A 356 -19.65 -19.34 -1.73
N ASP A 357 -18.75 -19.70 -2.66
CA ASP A 357 -18.12 -21.03 -2.78
C ASP A 357 -16.62 -20.85 -2.50
N ILE A 358 -16.12 -21.48 -1.44
CA ILE A 358 -14.72 -21.47 -1.04
C ILE A 358 -14.21 -22.91 -1.05
N ARG A 359 -13.07 -23.14 -1.72
CA ARG A 359 -12.41 -24.44 -1.84
C ARG A 359 -10.99 -24.35 -1.33
N LEU A 360 -10.71 -25.09 -0.27
CA LEU A 360 -9.39 -25.16 0.37
C LEU A 360 -8.74 -26.48 -0.01
N LEU A 361 -7.69 -26.45 -0.83
CA LEU A 361 -6.85 -27.60 -1.14
C LEU A 361 -5.64 -27.61 -0.20
N ILE A 362 -5.62 -28.56 0.72
CA ILE A 362 -4.56 -28.74 1.70
C ILE A 362 -3.63 -29.85 1.21
N SER A 363 -2.33 -29.58 1.17
CA SER A 363 -1.30 -30.56 0.84
C SER A 363 -0.54 -31.03 2.09
N SER A 364 0.14 -32.16 1.97
CA SER A 364 1.04 -32.69 3.01
C SER A 364 2.19 -31.76 3.37
N GLU A 365 2.53 -30.82 2.49
CA GLU A 365 3.59 -29.84 2.66
C GLU A 365 3.17 -28.66 3.55
N GLY A 366 2.00 -28.69 4.20
CA GLY A 366 1.52 -27.54 4.99
C GLY A 366 1.12 -26.34 4.12
N ARG A 367 0.82 -26.58 2.84
CA ARG A 367 0.28 -25.58 1.91
C ARG A 367 -1.23 -25.66 1.87
N MET A 368 -1.89 -24.52 1.97
CA MET A 368 -3.33 -24.35 1.85
C MET A 368 -3.63 -23.38 0.71
N GLU A 369 -4.06 -23.93 -0.43
CA GLU A 369 -4.53 -23.14 -1.56
C GLU A 369 -6.04 -22.92 -1.45
N ILE A 370 -6.47 -21.67 -1.49
CA ILE A 370 -7.87 -21.28 -1.30
C ILE A 370 -8.35 -20.59 -2.56
N ASN A 371 -9.31 -21.22 -3.23
CA ASN A 371 -10.02 -20.61 -4.35
C ASN A 371 -11.41 -20.20 -3.88
N TYR A 372 -11.85 -18.99 -4.19
CA TYR A 372 -13.20 -18.55 -3.89
C TYR A 372 -13.84 -17.86 -5.09
N LEU A 373 -15.16 -17.94 -5.16
CA LEU A 373 -15.98 -17.14 -6.04
C LEU A 373 -17.27 -16.74 -5.34
N THR A 374 -17.82 -15.62 -5.77
CA THR A 374 -19.06 -15.07 -5.23
C THR A 374 -20.05 -14.76 -6.35
N ASN A 375 -21.33 -14.75 -5.99
CA ASN A 375 -22.42 -14.38 -6.88
C ASN A 375 -23.48 -13.59 -6.12
N GLY A 376 -24.03 -12.53 -6.72
CA GLY A 376 -25.07 -11.68 -6.11
C GLY A 376 -24.56 -10.39 -5.46
N GLN A 377 -23.25 -10.15 -5.44
CA GLN A 377 -22.66 -8.88 -4.98
C GLN A 377 -23.03 -7.72 -5.93
N PRO A 378 -23.29 -6.51 -5.40
CA PRO A 378 -23.56 -5.34 -6.24
C PRO A 378 -22.31 -4.94 -7.03
N ASN A 379 -22.51 -4.32 -8.21
CA ASN A 379 -21.42 -3.62 -8.88
C ASN A 379 -21.22 -2.22 -8.26
N GLY A 380 -20.04 -1.66 -8.43
CA GLY A 380 -19.65 -0.38 -7.85
C GLY A 380 -18.14 -0.17 -7.94
N PHE A 381 -17.62 0.76 -7.14
CA PHE A 381 -16.21 1.08 -7.05
C PHE A 381 -15.59 0.20 -5.97
N LEU A 382 -14.87 -0.82 -6.40
CA LEU A 382 -14.26 -1.79 -5.51
C LEU A 382 -13.18 -1.12 -4.64
N ARG A 383 -13.28 -1.24 -3.32
CA ARG A 383 -12.20 -0.90 -2.38
C ARG A 383 -11.32 -2.12 -2.13
N GLU A 384 -11.91 -3.24 -1.73
CA GLU A 384 -11.20 -4.50 -1.48
C GLU A 384 -12.09 -5.73 -1.75
N THR A 385 -11.51 -6.79 -2.30
CA THR A 385 -12.11 -8.14 -2.30
C THR A 385 -11.05 -9.20 -2.02
N GLY A 386 -11.41 -10.14 -1.15
CA GLY A 386 -10.48 -11.13 -0.63
C GLY A 386 -11.10 -12.04 0.40
N LEU A 387 -10.23 -12.64 1.20
CA LEU A 387 -10.60 -13.38 2.40
C LEU A 387 -9.92 -12.77 3.63
N SER A 388 -10.53 -12.93 4.80
CA SER A 388 -9.93 -12.53 6.07
C SER A 388 -9.87 -13.67 7.09
N PHE A 389 -8.89 -13.57 7.98
CA PHE A 389 -8.57 -14.57 8.99
C PHE A 389 -8.31 -13.88 10.32
N TYR A 390 -8.88 -14.43 11.39
CA TYR A 390 -8.54 -14.02 12.75
C TYR A 390 -7.25 -14.71 13.14
N LEU A 391 -6.31 -13.92 13.64
CA LEU A 391 -5.00 -14.38 14.08
C LEU A 391 -4.88 -14.15 15.59
N PRO A 392 -4.13 -15.02 16.29
CA PRO A 392 -3.88 -14.81 17.71
C PRO A 392 -3.04 -13.57 17.97
N GLU A 393 -3.25 -12.96 19.13
CA GLU A 393 -2.48 -11.80 19.59
C GLU A 393 -0.98 -12.11 19.80
N THR A 394 -0.60 -13.39 19.82
CA THR A 394 0.79 -13.83 19.93
C THR A 394 1.65 -13.46 18.73
N MET A 395 1.07 -13.01 17.61
CA MET A 395 1.85 -12.51 16.46
C MET A 395 2.56 -11.21 16.85
N GLU A 396 3.85 -11.09 16.52
CA GLU A 396 4.67 -9.94 16.93
C GLU A 396 5.43 -9.27 15.79
N GLN A 397 5.73 -10.00 14.72
CA GLN A 397 6.54 -9.49 13.61
C GLN A 397 5.86 -9.74 12.27
N LEU A 398 6.08 -8.80 11.36
CA LEU A 398 5.69 -8.86 9.97
C LEU A 398 6.95 -8.76 9.10
N LYS A 399 7.11 -9.68 8.15
CA LYS A 399 8.10 -9.61 7.08
C LYS A 399 7.40 -9.69 5.71
N TRP A 400 7.87 -8.94 4.74
CA TRP A 400 7.31 -8.98 3.39
C TRP A 400 8.38 -8.82 2.30
N LYS A 401 8.04 -9.30 1.12
CA LYS A 401 8.65 -8.90 -0.15
C LYS A 401 7.53 -8.66 -1.15
N ARG A 402 7.60 -7.56 -1.90
CA ARG A 402 6.55 -7.09 -2.80
C ARG A 402 7.12 -6.43 -4.05
N ARG A 403 6.27 -6.24 -5.05
CA ARG A 403 6.53 -5.40 -6.21
C ARG A 403 5.85 -4.04 -6.03
N GLY A 404 6.62 -3.07 -5.52
CA GLY A 404 6.16 -1.69 -5.36
C GLY A 404 6.06 -0.93 -6.67
N HIS A 405 5.55 0.31 -6.58
CA HIS A 405 5.46 1.22 -7.73
C HIS A 405 6.84 1.69 -8.17
N TRP A 406 7.72 1.94 -7.20
CA TRP A 406 9.11 2.29 -7.45
C TRP A 406 10.01 1.05 -7.42
N SER A 407 10.98 0.95 -8.33
CA SER A 407 12.00 -0.12 -8.26
C SER A 407 12.85 -0.06 -6.99
N TYR A 408 13.01 1.12 -6.39
CA TYR A 408 13.80 1.31 -5.17
C TYR A 408 13.07 2.15 -4.11
N TYR A 409 13.25 1.72 -2.87
CA TYR A 409 12.83 2.38 -1.65
C TYR A 409 14.00 2.38 -0.65
N PRO A 410 14.23 3.47 0.10
CA PRO A 410 15.16 3.48 1.22
C PRO A 410 14.83 2.40 2.26
N ALA A 411 15.86 1.96 2.99
CA ALA A 411 15.67 1.02 4.08
C ALA A 411 14.76 1.63 5.16
N GLY A 412 13.79 0.85 5.64
CA GLY A 412 12.84 1.30 6.66
C GLY A 412 11.65 2.09 6.13
N GLU A 413 11.52 2.26 4.80
CA GLU A 413 10.33 2.86 4.20
C GLU A 413 9.05 2.11 4.53
N PHE A 414 7.97 2.86 4.77
CA PHE A 414 6.68 2.39 5.25
C PHE A 414 6.15 1.13 4.52
N ALA A 415 6.34 1.08 3.20
CA ALA A 415 6.02 -0.07 2.38
C ALA A 415 7.14 -0.32 1.36
N GLY A 416 8.41 -0.48 1.78
CA GLY A 416 9.48 -0.83 0.84
C GLY A 416 9.22 -2.12 0.04
N ASN A 417 10.00 -2.38 -1.02
CA ASN A 417 9.93 -3.63 -1.80
C ASN A 417 10.27 -4.88 -0.96
N GLU A 418 11.05 -4.71 0.10
CA GLU A 418 11.34 -5.73 1.10
C GLU A 418 11.46 -5.06 2.46
N GLY A 419 10.98 -5.72 3.51
CA GLY A 419 11.07 -5.18 4.85
C GLY A 419 10.61 -6.13 5.94
N GLU A 420 10.91 -5.74 7.17
CA GLU A 420 10.51 -6.40 8.39
C GLU A 420 10.18 -5.33 9.45
N THR A 421 9.11 -5.54 10.21
CA THR A 421 8.69 -4.63 11.27
C THR A 421 7.96 -5.34 12.39
N SER A 422 8.01 -4.77 13.59
CA SER A 422 7.17 -5.23 14.68
C SER A 422 5.73 -4.76 14.48
N LEU A 423 4.77 -5.63 14.79
CA LEU A 423 3.37 -5.29 14.81
C LEU A 423 3.05 -4.21 15.85
N TYR A 424 3.82 -4.15 16.94
CA TYR A 424 3.56 -3.28 18.08
C TYR A 424 4.78 -2.42 18.42
N ASN A 425 4.54 -1.26 19.03
CA ASN A 425 5.60 -0.42 19.55
C ASN A 425 5.18 0.10 20.93
N PRO A 426 5.91 -0.22 22.01
CA PRO A 426 5.59 0.26 23.35
C PRO A 426 5.87 1.76 23.52
N ASN A 427 6.67 2.37 22.63
CA ASN A 427 6.98 3.79 22.68
C ASN A 427 5.82 4.61 22.09
N GLN A 428 4.87 4.97 22.93
CA GLN A 428 3.84 5.95 22.62
C GLN A 428 4.33 7.34 22.99
N ALA A 429 4.29 8.28 22.05
CA ALA A 429 4.53 9.68 22.35
C ALA A 429 3.33 10.26 23.12
N THR A 430 3.61 11.02 24.18
CA THR A 430 2.60 11.78 24.91
C THR A 430 1.92 12.76 23.95
N TYR A 431 0.62 12.99 24.14
CA TYR A 431 -0.10 14.03 23.42
C TYR A 431 0.60 15.39 23.53
N GLY A 432 0.87 16.03 22.38
CA GLY A 432 1.57 17.32 22.31
C GLY A 432 3.10 17.25 22.37
N GLU A 433 3.69 16.07 22.58
CA GLU A 433 5.14 15.89 22.62
C GLU A 433 5.69 15.35 21.29
N ARG A 434 6.95 15.71 20.98
CA ARG A 434 7.64 15.22 19.79
C ARG A 434 7.96 13.73 19.94
N PRO A 435 7.48 12.86 19.03
CA PRO A 435 7.86 11.45 19.02
C PRO A 435 9.36 11.26 18.76
N LYS A 436 9.94 10.21 19.37
CA LYS A 436 11.34 9.82 19.16
C LYS A 436 11.50 8.79 18.04
N GLN A 437 10.45 8.00 17.81
CA GLN A 437 10.38 7.02 16.74
C GLN A 437 10.04 7.68 15.39
N PRO A 438 10.43 7.06 14.26
CA PRO A 438 9.98 7.49 12.94
C PRO A 438 8.46 7.31 12.79
N TRP A 439 7.85 8.07 11.87
CA TRP A 439 6.39 8.16 11.72
C TRP A 439 5.72 6.80 11.51
N GLN A 440 6.32 5.92 10.71
CA GLN A 440 5.78 4.58 10.41
C GLN A 440 5.70 3.66 11.64
N MET A 441 6.42 3.98 12.72
CA MET A 441 6.39 3.24 13.99
C MET A 441 5.38 3.80 15.00
N ASP A 442 4.64 4.85 14.64
CA ASP A 442 3.57 5.36 15.48
C ASP A 442 2.43 4.34 15.59
N THR A 443 1.84 4.28 16.78
CA THR A 443 0.72 3.41 17.13
C THR A 443 -0.55 4.21 17.42
N HIS A 444 -0.41 5.53 17.56
CA HIS A 444 -1.48 6.44 17.92
C HIS A 444 -1.54 7.63 16.96
N ASN A 445 -2.74 8.07 16.64
CA ASN A 445 -3.03 9.27 15.86
C ASN A 445 -4.25 9.98 16.44
N TYR A 446 -4.02 11.05 17.21
CA TYR A 446 -5.08 11.81 17.88
C TYR A 446 -5.95 12.65 16.92
N TYR A 447 -5.54 12.80 15.65
CA TYR A 447 -6.38 13.45 14.65
C TYR A 447 -7.45 12.49 14.11
N TYR A 448 -7.10 11.24 13.78
CA TYR A 448 -8.06 10.26 13.27
C TYR A 448 -8.76 9.41 14.34
N TRP A 449 -8.23 9.34 15.56
CA TRP A 449 -8.84 8.58 16.66
C TRP A 449 -9.31 9.46 17.82
N ALA A 450 -9.42 10.78 17.58
CA ALA A 450 -9.77 11.76 18.60
C ALA A 450 -8.89 11.60 19.87
N ASP A 451 -9.47 11.80 21.05
CA ASP A 451 -8.75 11.74 22.32
C ASP A 451 -8.33 10.32 22.72
N ALA A 452 -8.95 9.28 22.15
CA ALA A 452 -8.54 7.90 22.38
C ALA A 452 -7.16 7.62 21.73
N GLY A 453 -6.82 8.31 20.64
CA GLY A 453 -5.55 8.17 19.93
C GLY A 453 -5.38 6.85 19.17
N ALA A 454 -6.11 5.80 19.53
CA ALA A 454 -6.17 4.53 18.82
C ALA A 454 -7.53 3.84 19.05
N ASN A 455 -7.71 2.68 18.42
CA ASN A 455 -8.96 1.92 18.47
C ASN A 455 -9.02 0.88 19.59
N CYS A 456 -7.88 0.53 20.18
CA CYS A 456 -7.73 -0.48 21.22
C CYS A 456 -6.44 -0.23 22.02
N ASP A 457 -6.26 -0.93 23.14
CA ASP A 457 -5.14 -0.71 24.07
C ASP A 457 -3.76 -1.13 23.53
N ARG A 458 -3.72 -2.04 22.56
CA ARG A 458 -2.47 -2.53 21.95
C ARG A 458 -2.54 -2.44 20.41
N PRO A 459 -2.61 -1.22 19.83
CA PRO A 459 -2.82 -1.03 18.41
C PRO A 459 -1.56 -1.35 17.59
N LEU A 460 -1.76 -1.59 16.30
CA LEU A 460 -0.67 -1.86 15.37
C LEU A 460 0.14 -0.59 15.07
N THR A 461 1.42 -0.76 14.72
CA THR A 461 2.20 0.32 14.09
C THR A 461 1.58 0.69 12.74
N GLN A 462 1.73 1.95 12.31
CA GLN A 462 1.29 2.40 10.98
C GLN A 462 1.84 1.48 9.87
N MET A 463 3.14 1.12 9.97
CA MET A 463 3.83 0.24 9.03
C MET A 463 3.20 -1.16 8.96
N ALA A 464 2.89 -1.76 10.11
CA ALA A 464 2.27 -3.08 10.18
C ALA A 464 0.81 -3.07 9.69
N LYS A 465 0.11 -1.95 9.90
CA LYS A 465 -1.29 -1.77 9.49
C LYS A 465 -1.45 -1.57 7.99
N GLY A 466 -0.56 -0.79 7.38
CA GLY A 466 -0.63 -0.44 5.97
C GLY A 466 -0.58 -1.67 5.06
N MET A 467 -1.51 -1.73 4.10
CA MET A 467 -1.49 -2.75 3.06
C MET A 467 -0.13 -2.84 2.37
N LYS A 468 0.30 -4.07 2.11
CA LYS A 468 1.41 -4.37 1.21
C LYS A 468 0.78 -4.86 -0.08
N GLU A 469 0.86 -4.02 -1.11
CA GLU A 469 0.32 -4.31 -2.44
C GLU A 469 1.30 -5.17 -3.24
N ASN A 470 0.78 -6.06 -4.09
CA ASN A 470 1.56 -6.92 -4.99
C ASN A 470 2.65 -7.72 -4.25
N ILE A 471 2.28 -8.43 -3.19
CA ILE A 471 3.22 -9.22 -2.39
C ILE A 471 3.69 -10.45 -3.16
N TYR A 472 4.99 -10.73 -3.10
CA TYR A 472 5.50 -12.08 -3.35
C TYR A 472 5.26 -12.96 -2.13
N TYR A 473 5.51 -12.41 -0.94
CA TYR A 473 5.13 -13.02 0.31
C TYR A 473 4.84 -11.99 1.41
N TYR A 474 4.00 -12.40 2.36
CA TYR A 474 3.67 -11.67 3.58
C TYR A 474 3.64 -12.67 4.74
N THR A 475 4.62 -12.57 5.64
CA THR A 475 4.86 -13.53 6.72
C THR A 475 4.62 -12.88 8.07
N LEU A 476 3.72 -13.47 8.85
CA LEU A 476 3.49 -13.12 10.25
C LEU A 476 4.05 -14.23 11.14
N ASN A 477 4.80 -13.86 12.17
CA ASN A 477 5.35 -14.80 13.13
C ASN A 477 5.14 -14.33 14.58
N ALA A 478 5.22 -15.29 15.50
CA ALA A 478 5.08 -15.08 16.93
C ALA A 478 6.44 -14.97 17.64
N GLY A 479 7.35 -14.16 17.08
CA GLY A 479 8.68 -13.92 17.64
C GLY A 479 9.74 -14.97 17.32
N ASN A 480 9.36 -16.11 16.73
CA ASN A 480 10.29 -17.07 16.14
C ASN A 480 10.33 -16.91 14.61
N PRO A 481 11.44 -16.42 14.02
CA PRO A 481 11.55 -16.25 12.56
C PRO A 481 11.45 -17.54 11.75
N SER A 482 11.59 -18.71 12.40
CA SER A 482 11.56 -20.02 11.75
C SER A 482 10.16 -20.63 11.67
N THR A 483 9.17 -20.04 12.33
CA THR A 483 7.78 -20.55 12.39
C THR A 483 6.83 -19.38 12.17
N GLY A 484 6.08 -19.41 11.08
CA GLY A 484 5.24 -18.28 10.68
C GLY A 484 4.15 -18.67 9.70
N LEU A 485 3.08 -17.89 9.67
CA LEU A 485 2.06 -17.95 8.64
C LEU A 485 2.50 -17.08 7.46
N SER A 486 2.70 -17.67 6.29
CA SER A 486 3.09 -16.93 5.08
C SER A 486 1.99 -16.98 4.03
N VAL A 487 1.49 -15.82 3.61
CA VAL A 487 0.76 -15.70 2.35
C VAL A 487 1.79 -15.59 1.23
N ILE A 488 1.62 -16.35 0.15
CA ILE A 488 2.54 -16.30 -1.00
C ILE A 488 1.79 -16.08 -2.32
N SER A 489 2.40 -15.33 -3.23
CA SER A 489 1.88 -15.04 -4.58
C SER A 489 3.08 -14.84 -5.51
N PRO A 490 3.55 -15.91 -6.19
CA PRO A 490 4.74 -15.85 -7.04
C PRO A 490 4.66 -14.79 -8.15
N ASP A 491 3.46 -14.44 -8.59
CA ASP A 491 3.17 -13.46 -9.63
C ASP A 491 2.89 -12.04 -9.09
N ALA A 492 2.99 -11.85 -7.78
CA ALA A 492 2.70 -10.58 -7.10
C ALA A 492 1.30 -10.02 -7.44
N SER A 493 0.29 -10.89 -7.46
CA SER A 493 -1.12 -10.57 -7.77
C SER A 493 -2.00 -10.38 -6.53
N VAL A 494 -1.45 -10.65 -5.33
CA VAL A 494 -2.17 -10.56 -4.05
C VAL A 494 -1.66 -9.35 -3.25
N ALA A 495 -2.53 -8.77 -2.43
CA ALA A 495 -2.18 -7.79 -1.42
C ALA A 495 -2.58 -8.28 -0.03
N CYS A 496 -1.82 -7.88 0.99
CA CYS A 496 -2.10 -8.25 2.38
C CYS A 496 -2.11 -7.01 3.28
N ARG A 497 -3.02 -6.97 4.25
CA ARG A 497 -2.96 -5.98 5.34
C ARG A 497 -3.40 -6.60 6.66
N SER A 498 -2.87 -6.06 7.74
CA SER A 498 -3.28 -6.43 9.10
C SER A 498 -4.11 -5.30 9.72
N ASN A 499 -5.15 -5.64 10.45
CA ASN A 499 -5.91 -4.69 11.26
C ASN A 499 -6.16 -5.26 12.65
N LYS A 500 -6.38 -4.40 13.63
CA LYS A 500 -6.84 -4.79 14.96
C LYS A 500 -8.22 -4.19 15.18
N ARG A 501 -9.18 -4.98 15.66
CA ARG A 501 -10.52 -4.49 16.02
C ARG A 501 -10.50 -3.77 17.36
N ALA A 502 -11.60 -3.10 17.69
CA ALA A 502 -11.76 -2.42 18.97
C ALA A 502 -11.70 -3.36 20.18
N ASP A 503 -12.10 -4.62 19.99
CA ASP A 503 -11.98 -5.69 20.99
C ASP A 503 -10.57 -6.31 21.07
N GLY A 504 -9.62 -5.81 20.28
CA GLY A 504 -8.25 -6.32 20.23
C GLY A 504 -8.04 -7.50 19.28
N GLN A 505 -9.06 -8.02 18.59
CA GLN A 505 -8.88 -9.13 17.65
C GLN A 505 -7.95 -8.70 16.49
N LEU A 506 -6.85 -9.42 16.28
CA LEU A 506 -5.98 -9.26 15.12
C LEU A 506 -6.57 -9.98 13.91
N ILE A 507 -6.58 -9.29 12.77
CA ILE A 507 -7.13 -9.79 11.51
C ILE A 507 -6.11 -9.61 10.40
N LEU A 508 -5.90 -10.67 9.63
CA LEU A 508 -5.22 -10.64 8.34
C LEU A 508 -6.25 -10.59 7.23
N TYR A 509 -6.12 -9.60 6.34
CA TYR A 509 -6.85 -9.53 5.08
C TYR A 509 -5.91 -9.94 3.95
N VAL A 510 -6.39 -10.82 3.07
CA VAL A 510 -5.69 -11.28 1.88
C VAL A 510 -6.57 -10.99 0.67
N ASN A 511 -6.18 -9.98 -0.10
CA ASN A 511 -6.98 -9.36 -1.14
C ASN A 511 -6.44 -9.72 -2.54
N ASN A 512 -7.33 -10.14 -3.44
CA ASN A 512 -6.98 -10.39 -4.85
C ASN A 512 -7.19 -9.16 -5.73
N ARG A 513 -8.05 -8.24 -5.29
CA ARG A 513 -8.29 -6.98 -5.99
C ARG A 513 -8.51 -5.89 -4.93
N TRP A 514 -7.96 -4.71 -5.20
CA TRP A 514 -8.00 -3.57 -4.30
C TRP A 514 -7.82 -2.27 -5.09
N ASP A 515 -8.41 -1.20 -4.58
CA ASP A 515 -8.26 0.18 -5.04
C ASP A 515 -8.44 1.14 -3.85
N TYR A 516 -8.35 2.45 -4.06
CA TYR A 516 -8.65 3.50 -3.09
C TYR A 516 -9.61 4.54 -3.68
N PRO A 517 -10.88 4.19 -3.96
CA PRO A 517 -11.85 5.11 -4.55
C PRO A 517 -12.09 6.37 -3.71
N GLU A 518 -11.76 6.37 -2.42
CA GLU A 518 -11.90 7.54 -1.55
C GLU A 518 -10.83 8.62 -1.79
N ILE A 519 -9.74 8.32 -2.51
CA ILE A 519 -8.68 9.30 -2.79
C ILE A 519 -9.03 10.26 -3.94
N ALA A 520 -10.19 10.08 -4.59
CA ALA A 520 -10.62 10.67 -5.86
C ALA A 520 -10.87 12.20 -5.85
N TRP A 521 -9.85 12.97 -5.47
CA TRP A 521 -9.80 14.43 -5.55
C TRP A 521 -8.74 14.84 -6.56
N GLY A 522 -8.95 14.44 -7.82
CA GLY A 522 -7.98 14.59 -8.90
C GLY A 522 -6.91 13.50 -8.96
N ASN A 523 -6.75 12.72 -7.89
CA ASN A 523 -5.77 11.64 -7.79
C ASN A 523 -6.14 10.39 -8.60
N TYR A 524 -5.15 9.53 -8.79
CA TYR A 524 -5.30 8.24 -9.45
C TYR A 524 -6.17 7.29 -8.62
N CYS A 525 -7.10 6.63 -9.30
CA CYS A 525 -7.81 5.44 -8.82
C CYS A 525 -7.72 4.39 -9.94
N LYS A 526 -7.68 3.10 -9.59
CA LYS A 526 -7.74 2.03 -10.60
C LYS A 526 -9.13 1.89 -11.23
N THR A 527 -10.16 2.43 -10.58
CA THR A 527 -11.57 2.42 -10.99
C THR A 527 -12.09 1.02 -11.31
N LEU A 528 -11.74 0.06 -10.45
CA LEU A 528 -12.12 -1.34 -10.62
C LEU A 528 -13.62 -1.54 -10.39
N GLU A 529 -14.30 -2.17 -11.34
CA GLU A 529 -15.64 -2.73 -11.13
C GLU A 529 -15.61 -3.86 -10.10
N ALA A 530 -16.64 -4.02 -9.27
CA ALA A 530 -16.67 -5.11 -8.29
C ALA A 530 -16.95 -6.47 -8.94
N ASN A 531 -17.87 -6.56 -9.91
CA ASN A 531 -18.30 -7.83 -10.50
C ASN A 531 -17.39 -8.24 -11.69
N PRO A 532 -16.95 -9.51 -11.81
CA PRO A 532 -17.06 -10.62 -10.85
C PRO A 532 -16.01 -10.60 -9.72
N CYS A 533 -16.41 -11.11 -8.56
CA CYS A 533 -15.54 -11.28 -7.39
C CYS A 533 -15.18 -12.76 -7.22
N PHE A 534 -13.93 -13.07 -7.54
CA PHE A 534 -13.30 -14.38 -7.35
C PHE A 534 -11.80 -14.19 -7.12
N GLY A 535 -11.14 -15.21 -6.59
CA GLY A 535 -9.71 -15.14 -6.36
C GLY A 535 -9.10 -16.46 -5.93
N LYS A 536 -7.76 -16.49 -5.99
CA LYS A 536 -6.92 -17.58 -5.50
C LYS A 536 -5.93 -17.02 -4.50
N ILE A 537 -5.84 -17.66 -3.35
CA ILE A 537 -4.97 -17.30 -2.24
C ILE A 537 -4.18 -18.53 -1.86
N GLU A 538 -2.96 -18.33 -1.38
CA GLU A 538 -2.10 -19.41 -0.96
C GLU A 538 -1.41 -19.07 0.36
N ILE A 539 -1.54 -19.98 1.31
CA ILE A 539 -0.98 -19.88 2.65
C ILE A 539 -0.07 -21.08 2.88
N ILE A 540 1.10 -20.82 3.45
CA ILE A 540 2.05 -21.84 3.92
C ILE A 540 2.24 -21.67 5.42
N PHE A 541 2.27 -22.81 6.12
CA PHE A 541 2.51 -22.97 7.55
C PHE A 541 3.93 -23.41 7.89
#